data_AF-A0A2U8W6J9-F1
#
_entry.id   AF-A0A2U8W6J9-F1
#
_cell.length_a   1.000
_cell.length_b   1.000
_cell.length_c   1.000
_cell.angle_alpha   90.00
_cell.angle_beta   90.00
_cell.angle_gamma   90.00
#
_symmetry.space_group_name_H-M   'P 1'
#
loop_
_entity.id
_entity.type
_entity.pdbx_description
1 polymer ?
#
loop_
_entity_poly.entity_id
_entity_poly.type
_entity_poly.pdbx_seq_one_letter_code
_entity_poly.pdbx_strand_id
1 'polypeptide(L)'
;MPLRHPRFRTDQRGNIAIMFGLSLLPVLALSGAAIDYSQATTLRARLQAATDATALRLCQLPRTTSAADIKTKALAWMKSYMGNDLVTMPAADFKVTDDPRQIEMKSLMASPTYFGKIYKMLGSGPSLDGIPVGASARCAAPVPQDFEIALVVDTTGSMDGTDKKGVSKIVSLRKAAKDFVDFVADNPAFSAQTRIALVPFASSVAVDPTTITNAVWLDKDAKSPIHWNNFESDKKYFKSRFEIFDSLKKKYTDWKWSGCFESLPYPLNATDTGFDPGRNESYYVPLLAPDEPGDANTSNEVTYYGSGDKSSYYYGSYAQISTNSYMNDASNDSGCTSQPGDAVSAERRTCKYVNPKNAQNRPSSGLSVGNGPNYSCTSQALTRLTTDFTGLKAKIDTLYSRGATNIQEGLIWGWRTLSPNSVFADGYAYSRPNSRKVLILMTDGMNTWNPTSQNYSINKSVYSSFGYYVNADGSKAADYGKPTNRFPEATANPVDADDARAAMDKLTSTTCANIANMSTPIEVFTIGFSVDNDKIDQKGIDLLAGCASKPTTNHAFVANDSAALLAVFRQIATSIGALRLTQ
;
A
#
# COMPACT_ATOMS: atom_id res chain seq x y z
N MET A 1 68.27 64.73 60.85
CA MET A 1 68.52 64.19 59.50
C MET A 1 67.23 63.57 58.96
N PRO A 2 66.58 64.13 57.93
CA PRO A 2 65.43 63.51 57.31
C PRO A 2 65.86 62.65 56.12
N LEU A 3 65.40 61.40 56.08
CA LEU A 3 65.57 60.49 54.93
C LEU A 3 64.53 60.83 53.85
N ARG A 4 65.00 61.21 52.66
CA ARG A 4 64.20 61.33 51.43
C ARG A 4 64.02 59.94 50.81
N HIS A 5 62.77 59.52 50.57
CA HIS A 5 62.44 58.40 49.66
C HIS A 5 61.57 58.88 48.49
N PRO A 6 62.14 59.21 47.31
CA PRO A 6 61.38 59.59 46.12
C PRO A 6 60.93 58.38 45.26
N ARG A 7 61.03 57.14 45.76
CA ARG A 7 60.82 55.93 44.95
C ARG A 7 59.37 55.44 44.80
N PHE A 8 58.39 56.02 45.52
CA PHE A 8 57.02 55.48 45.51
C PHE A 8 56.14 56.01 44.37
N ARG A 9 56.46 57.18 43.79
CA ARG A 9 55.63 57.82 42.74
C ARG A 9 55.92 57.37 41.31
N THR A 10 57.01 56.65 41.08
CA THR A 10 57.44 56.20 39.74
C THR A 10 57.46 54.68 39.59
N ASP A 11 56.94 53.92 40.57
CA ASP A 11 56.96 52.46 40.53
C ASP A 11 55.81 51.91 39.68
N GLN A 12 56.12 51.51 38.44
CA GLN A 12 55.15 50.95 37.48
C GLN A 12 54.83 49.46 37.75
N ARG A 13 55.47 48.82 38.73
CA ARG A 13 55.29 47.38 39.01
C ARG A 13 53.90 47.05 39.57
N GLY A 14 53.14 48.04 40.06
CA GLY A 14 51.76 47.88 40.54
C GLY A 14 50.66 48.06 39.49
N ASN A 15 50.97 48.62 38.31
CA ASN A 15 49.94 48.94 37.30
C ASN A 15 49.28 47.69 36.70
N ILE A 16 50.04 46.58 36.61
CA ILE A 16 49.53 45.29 36.15
C ILE A 16 48.46 44.75 37.12
N ALA A 17 48.67 44.89 38.43
CA ALA A 17 47.70 44.43 39.43
C ALA A 17 46.41 45.24 39.39
N ILE A 18 46.49 46.54 39.10
CA ILE A 18 45.33 47.43 38.98
C ILE A 18 44.54 47.12 37.70
N MET A 19 45.22 46.99 36.55
CA MET A 19 44.58 46.63 35.28
C MET A 19 43.99 45.21 35.34
N PHE A 20 44.70 44.27 35.95
CA PHE A 20 44.20 42.91 36.20
C PHE A 20 42.94 42.94 37.07
N GLY A 21 42.98 43.64 38.21
CA GLY A 21 41.84 43.77 39.11
C GLY A 21 40.61 44.40 38.43
N LEU A 22 40.80 45.43 37.61
CA LEU A 22 39.72 46.07 36.86
C LEU A 22 39.19 45.20 35.72
N SER A 23 40.05 44.43 35.04
CA SER A 23 39.66 43.51 33.94
C SER A 23 39.03 42.21 34.42
N LEU A 24 39.32 41.77 35.65
CA LEU A 24 38.76 40.56 36.24
C LEU A 24 37.25 40.69 36.52
N LEU A 25 36.79 41.89 36.89
CA LEU A 25 35.38 42.16 37.17
C LEU A 25 34.45 41.89 35.96
N PRO A 26 34.69 42.43 34.75
CA PRO A 26 33.85 42.12 33.59
C PRO A 26 33.95 40.66 33.14
N VAL A 27 35.11 40.01 33.29
CA VAL A 27 35.26 38.58 32.94
C VAL A 27 34.43 37.69 33.87
N LEU A 28 34.47 37.93 35.18
CA LEU A 28 33.65 37.21 36.15
C LEU A 28 32.16 37.49 35.94
N ALA A 29 31.80 38.72 35.55
CA ALA A 29 30.43 39.09 35.24
C ALA A 29 29.87 38.32 34.03
N LEU A 30 30.63 38.26 32.93
CA LEU A 30 30.25 37.50 31.75
C LEU A 30 30.18 35.99 32.03
N SER A 31 31.13 35.46 32.82
CA SER A 31 31.12 34.04 33.21
C SER A 31 29.90 33.69 34.06
N GLY A 32 29.56 34.56 35.03
CA GLY A 32 28.36 34.39 35.86
C GLY A 32 27.07 34.47 35.05
N ALA A 33 26.97 35.43 34.14
CA ALA A 33 25.83 35.53 33.21
C ALA A 33 25.71 34.31 32.29
N ALA A 34 26.83 33.74 31.84
CA ALA A 34 26.84 32.53 31.02
C ALA A 34 26.32 31.31 31.80
N ILE A 35 26.65 31.18 33.09
CA ILE A 35 26.14 30.10 33.95
C ILE A 35 24.62 30.25 34.16
N ASP A 36 24.15 31.45 34.50
CA ASP A 36 22.72 31.73 34.68
C ASP A 36 21.93 31.46 33.39
N TYR A 37 22.50 31.83 32.23
CA TYR A 37 21.91 31.54 30.93
C TYR A 37 21.87 30.04 30.64
N SER A 38 22.95 29.30 30.90
CA SER A 38 23.04 27.85 30.70
C SER A 38 22.03 27.08 31.57
N GLN A 39 21.85 27.51 32.81
CA GLN A 39 20.81 27.00 33.72
C GLN A 39 19.41 27.27 33.16
N ALA A 40 19.14 28.49 32.67
CA ALA A 40 17.86 28.87 32.10
C ALA A 40 17.54 28.07 30.83
N THR A 41 18.51 27.83 29.95
CA THR A 41 18.31 27.01 28.74
C THR A 41 18.04 25.54 29.08
N THR A 42 18.73 24.99 30.10
CA THR A 42 18.51 23.61 30.56
C THR A 42 17.11 23.46 31.18
N LEU A 43 16.70 24.44 31.99
CA LEU A 43 15.35 24.48 32.56
C LEU A 43 14.29 24.59 31.46
N ARG A 44 14.54 25.38 30.40
CA ARG A 44 13.62 25.50 29.25
C ARG A 44 13.41 24.18 28.54
N ALA A 45 14.49 23.44 28.26
CA ALA A 45 14.39 22.13 27.61
C ALA A 45 13.58 21.15 28.48
N ARG A 46 13.84 21.12 29.79
CA ARG A 46 13.09 20.27 30.73
C ARG A 46 11.62 20.69 30.85
N LEU A 47 11.34 22.00 30.93
CA LEU A 47 9.99 22.55 30.99
C LEU A 47 9.20 22.21 29.73
N GLN A 48 9.82 22.31 28.54
CA GLN A 48 9.20 21.91 27.28
C GLN A 48 8.85 20.43 27.29
N ALA A 49 9.79 19.54 27.65
CA ALA A 49 9.54 18.10 27.72
C ALA A 49 8.41 17.74 28.70
N ALA A 50 8.34 18.39 29.87
CA ALA A 50 7.26 18.19 30.83
C ALA A 50 5.91 18.71 30.31
N THR A 51 5.92 19.83 29.59
CA THR A 51 4.72 20.44 28.98
C THR A 51 4.17 19.54 27.87
N ASP A 52 5.03 19.02 27.01
CA ASP A 52 4.66 18.08 25.93
C ASP A 52 4.10 16.77 26.49
N ALA A 53 4.75 16.20 27.51
CA ALA A 53 4.28 14.98 28.18
C ALA A 53 2.92 15.18 28.88
N THR A 54 2.74 16.33 29.52
CA THR A 54 1.48 16.68 30.18
C THR A 54 0.37 16.86 29.14
N ALA A 55 0.62 17.62 28.08
CA ALA A 55 -0.35 17.82 27.00
C ALA A 55 -0.78 16.46 26.40
N LEU A 56 0.17 15.59 26.05
CA LEU A 56 -0.15 14.26 25.51
C LEU A 56 -1.05 13.46 26.46
N ARG A 57 -0.74 13.47 27.76
CA ARG A 57 -1.51 12.76 28.79
C ARG A 57 -2.91 13.35 29.00
N LEU A 58 -3.06 14.66 28.90
CA LEU A 58 -4.36 15.33 29.00
C LEU A 58 -5.28 14.94 27.84
N CYS A 59 -4.72 14.81 26.64
CA CYS A 59 -5.48 14.38 25.47
C CYS A 59 -5.91 12.90 25.50
N GLN A 60 -5.37 12.09 26.42
CA GLN A 60 -5.81 10.71 26.67
C GLN A 60 -6.97 10.61 27.67
N LEU A 61 -7.35 11.71 28.35
CA LEU A 61 -8.44 11.68 29.32
C LEU A 61 -9.80 11.44 28.63
N PRO A 62 -10.74 10.71 29.25
CA PRO A 62 -12.10 10.52 28.72
C PRO A 62 -12.76 11.84 28.33
N ARG A 63 -13.54 11.85 27.24
CA ARG A 63 -14.28 13.05 26.78
C ARG A 63 -15.28 13.59 27.81
N THR A 64 -15.71 12.75 28.75
CA THR A 64 -16.58 13.14 29.87
C THR A 64 -15.85 13.93 30.97
N THR A 65 -14.52 14.07 30.89
CA THR A 65 -13.74 14.82 31.90
C THR A 65 -13.97 16.31 31.72
N SER A 66 -14.42 17.00 32.78
CA SER A 66 -14.70 18.43 32.75
C SER A 66 -13.43 19.27 32.50
N ALA A 67 -13.57 20.46 31.90
CA ALA A 67 -12.45 21.39 31.70
C ALA A 67 -11.74 21.76 33.02
N ALA A 68 -12.48 21.84 34.13
CA ALA A 68 -11.94 22.08 35.46
C ALA A 68 -11.05 20.92 35.96
N ASP A 69 -11.49 19.68 35.74
CA ASP A 69 -10.71 18.49 36.12
C ASP A 69 -9.45 18.32 35.26
N ILE A 70 -9.55 18.62 33.95
CA ILE A 70 -8.41 18.63 33.03
C ILE A 70 -7.34 19.60 33.55
N LYS A 71 -7.73 20.83 33.90
CA LYS A 71 -6.80 21.84 34.41
C LYS A 71 -6.15 21.42 35.73
N THR A 72 -6.93 20.84 36.65
CA THR A 72 -6.43 20.35 37.93
C THR A 72 -5.40 19.23 37.74
N LYS A 73 -5.68 18.28 36.85
CA LYS A 73 -4.75 17.20 36.50
C LYS A 73 -3.50 17.71 35.79
N ALA A 74 -3.65 18.70 34.91
CA ALA A 74 -2.53 19.33 34.19
C ALA A 74 -1.50 19.91 35.16
N LEU A 75 -1.96 20.68 36.15
CA LEU A 75 -1.07 21.28 37.15
C LEU A 75 -0.40 20.21 38.02
N ALA A 76 -1.14 19.19 38.45
CA ALA A 76 -0.59 18.09 39.25
C ALA A 76 0.49 17.30 38.51
N TRP A 77 0.27 17.01 37.22
CA TRP A 77 1.25 16.30 36.39
C TRP A 77 2.47 17.16 36.07
N MET A 78 2.29 18.45 35.77
CA MET A 78 3.42 19.38 35.57
C MET A 78 4.32 19.44 36.79
N LYS A 79 3.74 19.57 37.99
CA LYS A 79 4.49 19.58 39.26
C LYS A 79 5.26 18.27 39.46
N SER A 80 4.63 17.14 39.14
CA SER A 80 5.25 15.82 39.22
C SER A 80 6.42 15.65 38.23
N TYR A 81 6.24 16.00 36.96
CA TYR A 81 7.30 15.89 35.93
C TYR A 81 8.48 16.83 36.18
N MET A 82 8.21 18.03 36.71
CA MET A 82 9.24 19.00 37.06
C MET A 82 9.90 18.69 38.40
N GLY A 83 9.25 17.89 39.26
CA GLY A 83 9.67 17.66 40.64
C GLY A 83 9.74 18.97 41.44
N ASN A 84 8.91 19.96 41.07
CA ASN A 84 8.99 21.31 41.59
C ASN A 84 7.61 21.98 41.59
N ASP A 85 7.21 22.52 42.74
CA ASP A 85 5.93 23.18 42.96
C ASP A 85 5.83 24.60 42.39
N LEU A 86 6.96 25.19 41.96
CA LEU A 86 7.03 26.57 41.44
C LEU A 86 6.56 26.70 39.99
N VAL A 87 6.22 25.60 39.31
CA VAL A 87 5.63 25.67 37.97
C VAL A 87 4.21 26.20 38.05
N THR A 88 3.93 27.19 37.22
CA THR A 88 2.61 27.81 37.10
C THR A 88 2.05 27.64 35.70
N MET A 89 0.72 27.63 35.61
CA MET A 89 -0.03 27.57 34.37
C MET A 89 -1.08 28.69 34.38
N PRO A 90 -0.82 29.82 33.70
CA PRO A 90 -1.76 30.93 33.65
C PRO A 90 -3.11 30.48 33.09
N ALA A 91 -4.20 30.85 33.77
CA ALA A 91 -5.54 30.47 33.34
C ALA A 91 -5.89 31.00 31.93
N ALA A 92 -5.37 32.17 31.56
CA ALA A 92 -5.59 32.79 30.25
C ALA A 92 -4.92 32.02 29.09
N ASP A 93 -3.85 31.27 29.39
CA ASP A 93 -3.09 30.50 28.41
C ASP A 93 -3.41 28.99 28.49
N PHE A 94 -4.53 28.62 29.14
CA PHE A 94 -5.03 27.25 29.18
C PHE A 94 -6.41 27.18 28.54
N LYS A 95 -6.48 26.67 27.30
CA LYS A 95 -7.73 26.59 26.53
C LYS A 95 -8.08 25.13 26.28
N VAL A 96 -9.34 24.80 26.53
CA VAL A 96 -9.94 23.52 26.16
C VAL A 96 -11.08 23.84 25.20
N THR A 97 -11.01 23.35 23.98
CA THR A 97 -12.14 23.35 23.03
C THR A 97 -12.81 21.99 23.05
N ASP A 98 -14.07 21.91 22.64
CA ASP A 98 -14.83 20.65 22.64
C ASP A 98 -14.97 20.03 21.24
N ASP A 99 -14.84 20.82 20.16
CA ASP A 99 -15.01 20.34 18.78
C ASP A 99 -14.11 21.07 17.74
N PRO A 100 -12.98 20.48 17.34
CA PRO A 100 -12.34 19.29 17.91
C PRO A 100 -11.79 19.56 19.31
N ARG A 101 -11.69 18.53 20.16
CA ARG A 101 -11.10 18.68 21.50
C ARG A 101 -9.62 18.98 21.42
N GLN A 102 -9.26 20.24 21.63
CA GLN A 102 -7.89 20.72 21.66
C GLN A 102 -7.60 21.31 23.03
N ILE A 103 -6.41 20.97 23.54
CA ILE A 103 -5.90 21.49 24.79
C ILE A 103 -4.64 22.27 24.45
N GLU A 104 -4.73 23.59 24.57
CA GLU A 104 -3.60 24.51 24.47
C GLU A 104 -3.17 24.86 25.90
N MET A 105 -1.88 24.69 26.20
CA MET A 105 -1.34 25.02 27.51
C MET A 105 0.02 25.71 27.42
N LYS A 106 0.19 26.73 28.26
CA LYS A 106 1.48 27.37 28.52
C LYS A 106 1.88 27.16 29.98
N SER A 107 3.13 26.77 30.17
CA SER A 107 3.74 26.61 31.49
C SER A 107 4.82 27.68 31.67
N LEU A 108 4.93 28.21 32.89
CA LEU A 108 5.89 29.24 33.26
C LEU A 108 6.64 28.82 34.53
N MET A 109 7.95 29.06 34.53
CA MET A 109 8.82 28.87 35.69
C MET A 109 9.98 29.86 35.65
N ALA A 110 10.40 30.37 36.80
CA ALA A 110 11.60 31.22 36.90
C ALA A 110 12.85 30.36 37.14
N SER A 111 13.88 30.54 36.32
CA SER A 111 15.19 29.94 36.55
C SER A 111 15.93 30.73 37.63
N PRO A 112 16.46 30.08 38.69
CA PRO A 112 17.26 30.76 39.71
C PRO A 112 18.51 31.40 39.08
N THR A 113 18.73 32.68 39.35
CA THR A 113 19.96 33.39 38.99
C THR A 113 20.91 33.41 40.19
N TYR A 114 22.16 33.05 39.96
CA TYR A 114 23.23 33.10 40.95
C TYR A 114 24.04 34.38 40.78
N PHE A 115 24.42 34.70 39.55
CA PHE A 115 25.14 35.94 39.26
C PHE A 115 24.25 37.16 39.46
N GLY A 116 22.98 37.11 39.05
CA GLY A 116 22.02 38.19 39.28
C GLY A 116 21.90 38.60 40.76
N LYS A 117 21.99 37.65 41.69
CA LYS A 117 21.97 37.90 43.14
C LYS A 117 23.27 38.51 43.66
N ILE A 118 24.41 38.05 43.15
CA ILE A 118 25.74 38.57 43.52
C ILE A 118 25.91 40.02 43.02
N TYR A 119 25.49 40.29 41.78
CA TYR A 119 25.52 41.64 41.20
C TYR A 119 24.67 42.64 41.99
N LYS A 120 23.52 42.20 42.51
CA LYS A 120 22.67 42.99 43.43
C LYS A 120 23.37 43.31 44.75
N MET A 121 24.10 42.36 45.33
CA MET A 121 24.83 42.55 46.59
C MET A 121 25.95 43.59 46.47
N LEU A 122 26.50 43.80 45.26
CA LEU A 122 27.59 44.73 44.99
C LEU A 122 27.14 46.16 44.60
N GLY A 123 25.83 46.43 44.59
CA GLY A 123 25.28 47.78 44.49
C GLY A 123 24.70 48.15 43.11
N SER A 124 23.35 48.17 43.06
CA SER A 124 22.54 49.02 42.17
C SER A 124 22.20 48.53 40.74
N GLY A 125 22.17 47.23 40.48
CA GLY A 125 21.57 46.67 39.26
C GLY A 125 20.10 46.26 39.42
N PRO A 126 19.27 46.27 38.35
CA PRO A 126 17.88 45.77 38.40
C PRO A 126 17.85 44.29 38.82
N SER A 127 16.90 43.90 39.69
CA SER A 127 16.79 42.51 40.15
C SER A 127 16.34 41.62 39.00
N LEU A 128 17.15 40.63 38.64
CA LEU A 128 16.70 39.46 37.92
C LEU A 128 16.47 38.37 38.96
N ASP A 129 15.38 38.46 39.75
CA ASP A 129 15.06 37.46 40.80
C ASP A 129 14.85 36.04 40.22
N GLY A 130 14.74 35.95 38.90
CA GLY A 130 14.95 34.75 38.09
C GLY A 130 14.82 35.10 36.60
N ILE A 131 15.32 34.23 35.72
CA ILE A 131 15.05 34.34 34.27
C ILE A 131 13.71 33.67 34.00
N PRO A 132 12.66 34.37 33.52
CA PRO A 132 11.38 33.75 33.22
C PRO A 132 11.52 32.82 32.02
N VAL A 133 11.18 31.56 32.21
CA VAL A 133 11.17 30.54 31.17
C VAL A 133 9.73 30.09 30.94
N GLY A 134 9.35 30.04 29.67
CA GLY A 134 8.04 29.55 29.25
C GLY A 134 8.15 28.44 28.23
N ALA A 135 7.23 27.50 28.32
CA ALA A 135 7.01 26.46 27.33
C ALA A 135 5.52 26.41 26.97
N SER A 136 5.22 26.00 25.75
CA SER A 136 3.86 25.82 25.27
C SER A 136 3.75 24.48 24.56
N ALA A 137 2.62 23.80 24.75
CA ALA A 137 2.26 22.62 23.99
C ALA A 137 0.78 22.67 23.65
N ARG A 138 0.46 22.11 22.49
CA ARG A 138 -0.91 21.87 22.07
C ARG A 138 -1.06 20.39 21.77
N CYS A 139 -2.11 19.81 22.30
CA CYS A 139 -2.53 18.48 21.92
C CYS A 139 -3.96 18.57 21.38
N ALA A 140 -4.24 17.77 20.36
CA ALA A 140 -5.60 17.46 19.98
C ALA A 140 -5.83 16.00 20.36
N ALA A 141 -6.88 15.72 21.14
CA ALA A 141 -7.42 14.36 21.15
C ALA A 141 -7.85 14.07 19.72
N PRO A 142 -7.74 12.85 19.17
CA PRO A 142 -8.11 12.65 17.79
C PRO A 142 -9.59 13.05 17.73
N VAL A 143 -9.89 13.99 16.84
CA VAL A 143 -11.19 13.91 16.15
C VAL A 143 -11.24 12.46 15.69
N PRO A 144 -12.27 11.66 16.01
CA PRO A 144 -12.41 10.35 15.39
C PRO A 144 -12.15 10.55 13.90
N GLN A 145 -11.02 10.03 13.42
CA GLN A 145 -10.61 10.29 12.05
C GLN A 145 -11.39 9.31 11.20
N ASP A 146 -11.89 9.80 10.07
CA ASP A 146 -12.55 8.94 9.11
C ASP A 146 -11.46 8.16 8.39
N PHE A 147 -11.31 6.88 8.72
CA PHE A 147 -10.36 6.01 8.06
C PHE A 147 -11.01 5.27 6.90
N GLU A 148 -10.31 5.24 5.77
CA GLU A 148 -10.63 4.37 4.65
C GLU A 148 -9.43 3.46 4.44
N ILE A 149 -9.61 2.18 4.75
CA ILE A 149 -8.51 1.22 4.81
C ILE A 149 -8.71 0.17 3.71
N ALA A 150 -7.73 -0.01 2.83
CA ALA A 150 -7.70 -1.12 1.89
C ALA A 150 -6.77 -2.19 2.42
N LEU A 151 -7.33 -3.35 2.77
CA LEU A 151 -6.59 -4.54 3.12
C LEU A 151 -6.34 -5.36 1.86
N VAL A 152 -5.15 -5.22 1.28
CA VAL A 152 -4.73 -5.87 0.04
C VAL A 152 -3.93 -7.11 0.40
N VAL A 153 -4.50 -8.29 0.12
CA VAL A 153 -4.01 -9.55 0.65
C VAL A 153 -3.75 -10.57 -0.45
N ASP A 154 -2.57 -11.14 -0.40
CA ASP A 154 -2.14 -12.19 -1.32
C ASP A 154 -2.91 -13.49 -1.06
N THR A 155 -3.50 -14.03 -2.13
CA THR A 155 -4.25 -15.28 -2.16
C THR A 155 -3.71 -16.23 -3.24
N THR A 156 -2.42 -16.11 -3.56
CA THR A 156 -1.76 -16.86 -4.62
C THR A 156 -1.41 -18.28 -4.17
N GLY A 157 -0.92 -19.11 -5.08
CA GLY A 157 -0.54 -20.48 -4.79
C GLY A 157 0.54 -20.63 -3.73
N SER A 158 1.48 -19.67 -3.61
CA SER A 158 2.53 -19.69 -2.56
C SER A 158 1.96 -19.64 -1.14
N MET A 159 0.79 -19.02 -0.97
CA MET A 159 0.09 -18.92 0.30
C MET A 159 -0.46 -20.26 0.82
N ASP A 160 -0.37 -21.34 0.03
CA ASP A 160 -0.66 -22.71 0.49
C ASP A 160 0.49 -23.29 1.35
N GLY A 161 1.69 -22.70 1.27
CA GLY A 161 2.85 -23.09 2.08
C GLY A 161 2.60 -23.02 3.59
N THR A 162 3.43 -23.71 4.37
CA THR A 162 3.33 -23.75 5.84
C THR A 162 4.56 -23.13 6.52
N ASP A 163 4.35 -22.56 7.71
CA ASP A 163 5.45 -22.10 8.56
C ASP A 163 6.14 -23.29 9.27
N LYS A 164 7.21 -23.00 10.03
CA LYS A 164 7.96 -24.01 10.81
C LYS A 164 7.10 -24.81 11.81
N LYS A 165 5.91 -24.31 12.16
CA LYS A 165 4.98 -24.93 13.10
C LYS A 165 3.86 -25.70 12.37
N GLY A 166 3.92 -25.80 11.04
CA GLY A 166 2.93 -26.49 10.21
C GLY A 166 1.65 -25.70 9.98
N VAL A 167 1.61 -24.41 10.31
CA VAL A 167 0.43 -23.57 10.07
C VAL A 167 0.49 -23.02 8.65
N SER A 168 -0.58 -23.23 7.87
CA SER A 168 -0.66 -22.71 6.50
C SER A 168 -0.68 -21.18 6.49
N LYS A 169 0.06 -20.57 5.56
CA LYS A 169 0.21 -19.12 5.46
C LYS A 169 -1.12 -18.41 5.29
N ILE A 170 -2.02 -18.94 4.46
CA ILE A 170 -3.37 -18.39 4.27
C ILE A 170 -4.18 -18.38 5.58
N VAL A 171 -4.04 -19.40 6.44
CA VAL A 171 -4.74 -19.45 7.74
C VAL A 171 -4.24 -18.35 8.66
N SER A 172 -2.92 -18.12 8.69
CA SER A 172 -2.31 -17.06 9.48
C SER A 172 -2.70 -15.66 9.00
N LEU A 173 -2.76 -15.47 7.68
CA LEU A 173 -3.29 -14.25 7.07
C LEU A 173 -4.75 -14.02 7.49
N ARG A 174 -5.64 -15.01 7.36
CA ARG A 174 -7.05 -14.88 7.74
C ARG A 174 -7.18 -14.46 9.19
N LYS A 175 -6.40 -15.08 10.09
CA LYS A 175 -6.41 -14.72 11.51
C LYS A 175 -5.94 -13.27 11.72
N ALA A 176 -4.81 -12.87 11.12
CA ALA A 176 -4.25 -11.54 11.33
C ALA A 176 -5.12 -10.42 10.74
N ALA A 177 -5.72 -10.66 9.58
CA ALA A 177 -6.70 -9.78 8.96
C ALA A 177 -7.95 -9.59 9.86
N LYS A 178 -8.47 -10.65 10.48
CA LYS A 178 -9.60 -10.55 11.42
C LYS A 178 -9.22 -9.81 12.70
N ASP A 179 -8.08 -10.14 13.30
CA ASP A 179 -7.55 -9.43 14.49
C ASP A 179 -7.41 -7.91 14.19
N PHE A 180 -7.01 -7.54 12.96
CA PHE A 180 -6.94 -6.14 12.52
C PHE A 180 -8.33 -5.50 12.40
N VAL A 181 -9.30 -6.17 11.79
CA VAL A 181 -10.68 -5.68 11.67
C VAL A 181 -11.31 -5.49 13.06
N ASP A 182 -11.11 -6.44 13.98
CA ASP A 182 -11.58 -6.33 15.37
C ASP A 182 -10.94 -5.13 16.08
N PHE A 183 -9.63 -4.91 15.91
CA PHE A 183 -8.98 -3.73 16.48
C PHE A 183 -9.58 -2.43 15.97
N VAL A 184 -9.84 -2.30 14.66
CA VAL A 184 -10.46 -1.11 14.08
C VAL A 184 -11.88 -0.92 14.61
N ALA A 185 -12.64 -2.00 14.76
CA ALA A 185 -14.01 -1.97 15.27
C ALA A 185 -14.09 -1.52 16.74
N ASP A 186 -13.19 -2.02 17.58
CA ASP A 186 -13.27 -1.86 19.04
C ASP A 186 -12.48 -0.64 19.56
N ASN A 187 -11.61 -0.03 18.75
CA ASN A 187 -10.75 1.05 19.19
C ASN A 187 -11.39 2.44 19.00
N PRO A 188 -11.55 3.24 20.06
CA PRO A 188 -12.19 4.56 20.00
C PRO A 188 -11.42 5.62 19.19
N ALA A 189 -10.20 5.32 18.73
CA ALA A 189 -9.46 6.18 17.81
C ALA A 189 -10.08 6.23 16.40
N PHE A 190 -10.87 5.21 16.02
CA PHE A 190 -11.55 5.13 14.72
C PHE A 190 -12.96 5.69 14.83
N SER A 191 -13.36 6.52 13.84
CA SER A 191 -14.74 7.02 13.79
C SER A 191 -15.71 5.91 13.40
N ALA A 192 -16.99 6.07 13.73
CA ALA A 192 -18.05 5.18 13.26
C ALA A 192 -18.22 5.19 11.72
N GLN A 193 -17.60 6.16 11.02
CA GLN A 193 -17.56 6.21 9.56
C GLN A 193 -16.33 5.51 8.97
N THR A 194 -15.52 4.85 9.81
CA THR A 194 -14.37 4.07 9.34
C THR A 194 -14.83 2.92 8.45
N ARG A 195 -14.27 2.84 7.25
CA ARG A 195 -14.61 1.83 6.26
C ARG A 195 -13.37 1.02 5.89
N ILE A 196 -13.56 -0.28 5.74
CA ILE A 196 -12.51 -1.20 5.30
C ILE A 196 -12.94 -1.85 3.98
N ALA A 197 -12.05 -1.88 3.01
CA ALA A 197 -12.14 -2.68 1.81
C ALA A 197 -11.21 -3.89 1.93
N LEU A 198 -11.61 -5.03 1.37
CA LEU A 198 -10.79 -6.24 1.28
C LEU A 198 -10.51 -6.50 -0.19
N VAL A 199 -9.23 -6.59 -0.55
CA VAL A 199 -8.78 -6.83 -1.92
C VAL A 199 -7.90 -8.07 -1.95
N PRO A 200 -8.51 -9.26 -2.10
CA PRO A 200 -7.77 -10.49 -2.38
C PRO A 200 -7.19 -10.41 -3.80
N PHE A 201 -5.93 -10.75 -3.97
CA PHE A 201 -5.31 -10.78 -5.30
C PHE A 201 -4.59 -12.10 -5.57
N ALA A 202 -4.55 -12.45 -6.85
CA ALA A 202 -3.72 -13.51 -7.40
C ALA A 202 -3.14 -13.03 -8.75
N SER A 203 -3.32 -13.79 -9.83
CA SER A 203 -2.91 -13.35 -11.19
C SER A 203 -3.72 -12.12 -11.65
N SER A 204 -4.88 -11.90 -11.03
CA SER A 204 -5.79 -10.78 -11.22
C SER A 204 -6.53 -10.48 -9.92
N VAL A 205 -7.37 -9.45 -9.94
CA VAL A 205 -8.35 -9.15 -8.89
C VAL A 205 -9.75 -9.25 -9.47
N ALA A 206 -10.64 -9.93 -8.74
CA ALA A 206 -12.05 -10.06 -9.11
C ALA A 206 -12.90 -8.97 -8.43
N VAL A 207 -13.95 -8.54 -9.11
CA VAL A 207 -15.06 -7.79 -8.52
C VAL A 207 -16.31 -8.67 -8.51
N ASP A 208 -17.31 -8.35 -7.71
CA ASP A 208 -18.55 -9.14 -7.70
C ASP A 208 -19.36 -8.85 -8.99
N PRO A 209 -19.42 -9.81 -9.94
CA PRO A 209 -20.07 -9.58 -11.23
C PRO A 209 -21.57 -9.29 -11.07
N THR A 210 -22.21 -9.74 -9.99
CA THR A 210 -23.63 -9.52 -9.74
C THR A 210 -23.94 -8.05 -9.42
N THR A 211 -22.97 -7.32 -8.87
CA THR A 211 -23.14 -5.92 -8.44
C THR A 211 -22.83 -4.90 -9.53
N ILE A 212 -22.12 -5.29 -10.59
CA ILE A 212 -21.60 -4.37 -11.61
C ILE A 212 -22.12 -4.66 -13.02
N THR A 213 -23.09 -5.56 -13.20
CA THR A 213 -23.61 -5.97 -14.51
C THR A 213 -23.95 -4.79 -15.44
N ASN A 214 -24.40 -3.65 -14.90
CA ASN A 214 -24.78 -2.45 -15.67
C ASN A 214 -23.76 -1.31 -15.66
N ALA A 215 -22.55 -1.54 -15.14
CA ALA A 215 -21.51 -0.53 -15.12
C ALA A 215 -21.14 -0.06 -16.54
N VAL A 216 -21.05 1.26 -16.71
CA VAL A 216 -20.75 1.93 -18.00
C VAL A 216 -19.28 1.85 -18.41
N TRP A 217 -18.41 1.56 -17.43
CA TRP A 217 -16.97 1.42 -17.61
C TRP A 217 -16.55 0.02 -18.07
N LEU A 218 -17.49 -0.95 -18.09
CA LEU A 218 -17.27 -2.26 -18.66
C LEU A 218 -17.22 -2.18 -20.19
N ASP A 219 -16.28 -2.90 -20.79
CA ASP A 219 -16.15 -2.92 -22.24
C ASP A 219 -17.15 -3.86 -22.92
N LYS A 220 -18.42 -3.45 -22.96
CA LYS A 220 -19.51 -4.27 -23.53
C LYS A 220 -19.61 -4.20 -25.05
N ASP A 221 -19.04 -3.16 -25.65
CA ASP A 221 -19.14 -2.86 -27.08
C ASP A 221 -17.80 -3.07 -27.82
N ALA A 222 -16.81 -3.65 -27.13
CA ALA A 222 -15.47 -3.85 -27.64
C ALA A 222 -14.80 -2.57 -28.17
N LYS A 223 -14.80 -1.54 -27.32
CA LYS A 223 -14.18 -0.24 -27.56
C LYS A 223 -12.70 -0.24 -27.22
N SER A 224 -12.30 -1.00 -26.20
CA SER A 224 -10.91 -1.04 -25.77
C SER A 224 -10.02 -1.62 -26.86
N PRO A 225 -8.82 -1.06 -27.13
CA PRO A 225 -7.93 -1.58 -28.16
C PRO A 225 -7.43 -3.00 -27.86
N ILE A 226 -7.44 -3.41 -26.59
CA ILE A 226 -7.05 -4.74 -26.14
C ILE A 226 -8.22 -5.75 -26.19
N HIS A 227 -9.44 -5.32 -26.54
CA HIS A 227 -10.64 -6.16 -26.43
C HIS A 227 -10.55 -7.43 -27.27
N TRP A 228 -9.93 -7.38 -28.45
CA TRP A 228 -9.82 -8.56 -29.31
C TRP A 228 -8.41 -9.13 -29.37
N ASN A 229 -7.52 -8.76 -28.43
CA ASN A 229 -6.24 -9.46 -28.29
C ASN A 229 -6.48 -10.96 -28.11
N ASN A 230 -5.79 -11.78 -28.90
CA ASN A 230 -5.96 -13.25 -28.98
C ASN A 230 -7.30 -13.74 -29.53
N PHE A 231 -8.09 -12.87 -30.16
CA PHE A 231 -9.34 -13.23 -30.80
C PHE A 231 -9.42 -12.60 -32.21
N GLU A 232 -10.27 -13.16 -33.06
CA GLU A 232 -10.67 -12.53 -34.31
C GLU A 232 -11.60 -11.34 -34.04
N SER A 233 -11.31 -10.21 -34.66
CA SER A 233 -12.03 -8.94 -34.42
C SER A 233 -13.10 -8.63 -35.48
N ASP A 234 -13.46 -9.59 -36.34
CA ASP A 234 -14.43 -9.39 -37.43
C ASP A 234 -15.87 -9.22 -36.94
N LYS A 235 -16.10 -9.47 -35.64
CA LYS A 235 -17.39 -9.35 -34.93
C LYS A 235 -18.52 -10.13 -35.58
N LYS A 236 -18.21 -11.15 -36.40
CA LYS A 236 -19.20 -11.94 -37.14
C LYS A 236 -20.09 -12.75 -36.20
N TYR A 237 -19.49 -13.28 -35.13
CA TYR A 237 -20.16 -14.18 -34.19
C TYR A 237 -20.49 -13.54 -32.85
N PHE A 238 -19.62 -12.65 -32.37
CA PHE A 238 -19.72 -12.03 -31.06
C PHE A 238 -19.35 -10.55 -31.16
N LYS A 239 -20.11 -9.70 -30.50
CA LYS A 239 -19.86 -8.25 -30.40
C LYS A 239 -18.92 -7.90 -29.26
N SER A 240 -18.82 -8.76 -28.26
CA SER A 240 -17.87 -8.63 -27.15
C SER A 240 -17.57 -9.97 -26.48
N ARG A 241 -16.52 -9.98 -25.65
CA ARG A 241 -16.15 -11.11 -24.80
C ARG A 241 -17.25 -11.53 -23.82
N PHE A 242 -18.15 -10.62 -23.43
CA PHE A 242 -19.31 -10.99 -22.60
C PHE A 242 -20.27 -11.92 -23.34
N GLU A 243 -20.48 -11.73 -24.64
CA GLU A 243 -21.32 -12.63 -25.43
C GLU A 243 -20.66 -14.03 -25.58
N ILE A 244 -19.32 -14.10 -25.59
CA ILE A 244 -18.59 -15.38 -25.55
C ILE A 244 -18.86 -16.09 -24.21
N PHE A 245 -18.75 -15.38 -23.08
CA PHE A 245 -19.14 -15.92 -21.77
C PHE A 245 -20.60 -16.39 -21.75
N ASP A 246 -21.52 -15.66 -22.39
CA ASP A 246 -22.93 -16.03 -22.49
C ASP A 246 -23.16 -17.30 -23.32
N SER A 247 -22.29 -17.58 -24.29
CA SER A 247 -22.29 -18.84 -25.02
C SER A 247 -21.71 -19.98 -24.17
N LEU A 248 -20.52 -19.79 -23.61
CA LEU A 248 -19.80 -20.79 -22.82
C LEU A 248 -20.59 -21.24 -21.58
N LYS A 249 -21.28 -20.31 -20.91
CA LYS A 249 -22.08 -20.64 -19.71
C LYS A 249 -23.25 -21.60 -19.99
N LYS A 250 -23.70 -21.72 -21.25
CA LYS A 250 -24.71 -22.70 -21.66
C LYS A 250 -24.17 -24.12 -21.62
N LYS A 251 -22.85 -24.30 -21.75
CA LYS A 251 -22.17 -25.59 -21.66
C LYS A 251 -21.82 -25.96 -20.23
N TYR A 252 -21.23 -25.02 -19.49
CA TYR A 252 -20.91 -25.15 -18.07
C TYR A 252 -21.31 -23.89 -17.33
N THR A 253 -22.19 -23.99 -16.33
CA THR A 253 -22.68 -22.82 -15.58
C THR A 253 -21.57 -22.00 -14.92
N ASP A 254 -20.47 -22.65 -14.55
CA ASP A 254 -19.30 -22.04 -13.90
C ASP A 254 -18.37 -21.33 -14.89
N TRP A 255 -18.62 -21.46 -16.19
CA TRP A 255 -17.96 -20.69 -17.25
C TRP A 255 -18.66 -19.35 -17.52
N LYS A 256 -19.51 -18.88 -16.61
CA LYS A 256 -19.88 -17.46 -16.54
C LYS A 256 -18.65 -16.62 -16.18
N TRP A 257 -18.68 -15.34 -16.52
CA TRP A 257 -17.60 -14.43 -16.13
C TRP A 257 -17.46 -14.32 -14.60
N SER A 258 -16.26 -14.59 -14.10
CA SER A 258 -15.98 -14.62 -12.65
C SER A 258 -15.62 -13.27 -12.03
N GLY A 259 -15.64 -12.18 -12.81
CA GLY A 259 -15.44 -10.83 -12.30
C GLY A 259 -14.02 -10.26 -12.42
N CYS A 260 -13.08 -10.98 -13.03
CA CYS A 260 -11.73 -10.46 -13.27
C CYS A 260 -11.63 -9.68 -14.58
N PHE A 261 -10.67 -8.76 -14.63
CA PHE A 261 -10.37 -7.95 -15.80
C PHE A 261 -8.94 -8.19 -16.27
N GLU A 262 -8.72 -7.98 -17.56
CA GLU A 262 -7.37 -7.64 -17.98
C GLU A 262 -6.99 -6.27 -17.41
N SER A 263 -5.70 -6.07 -17.18
CA SER A 263 -5.17 -4.77 -16.75
C SER A 263 -5.58 -3.67 -17.74
N LEU A 264 -5.53 -2.41 -17.36
CA LEU A 264 -5.70 -1.35 -18.36
C LEU A 264 -4.40 -1.19 -19.18
N PRO A 265 -4.45 -0.61 -20.39
CA PRO A 265 -3.24 -0.17 -21.06
C PRO A 265 -2.46 0.85 -20.21
N TYR A 266 -1.14 0.75 -20.22
CA TYR A 266 -0.23 1.72 -19.60
C TYR A 266 -0.42 3.10 -20.26
N PRO A 267 -0.46 4.20 -19.49
CA PRO A 267 -0.22 4.31 -18.05
C PRO A 267 -1.46 4.20 -17.15
N LEU A 268 -2.64 3.84 -17.67
CA LEU A 268 -3.89 3.79 -16.88
C LEU A 268 -3.90 2.69 -15.82
N ASN A 269 -3.11 1.62 -16.01
CA ASN A 269 -2.95 0.57 -15.00
C ASN A 269 -2.02 0.95 -13.84
N ALA A 270 -1.31 2.08 -13.90
CA ALA A 270 -0.39 2.53 -12.86
C ALA A 270 -0.80 3.85 -12.22
N THR A 271 -1.93 4.45 -12.62
CA THR A 271 -2.38 5.78 -12.19
C THR A 271 -3.80 5.74 -11.67
N ASP A 272 -4.15 6.69 -10.80
CA ASP A 272 -5.51 6.90 -10.33
C ASP A 272 -6.32 7.77 -11.30
N THR A 273 -6.34 7.33 -12.56
CA THR A 273 -7.18 7.96 -13.56
C THR A 273 -8.56 7.30 -13.52
N GLY A 274 -9.61 8.11 -13.41
CA GLY A 274 -10.98 7.63 -13.49
C GLY A 274 -11.34 7.09 -14.87
N PHE A 275 -12.52 6.50 -14.97
CA PHE A 275 -13.08 6.09 -16.26
C PHE A 275 -13.40 7.33 -17.12
N ASP A 276 -13.01 7.27 -18.40
CA ASP A 276 -13.26 8.33 -19.38
C ASP A 276 -13.89 7.72 -20.66
N PRO A 277 -15.19 7.94 -20.92
CA PRO A 277 -15.85 7.36 -22.10
C PRO A 277 -15.29 7.90 -23.43
N GLY A 278 -14.56 9.02 -23.43
CA GLY A 278 -13.85 9.54 -24.60
C GLY A 278 -12.50 8.86 -24.88
N ARG A 279 -12.01 8.05 -23.94
CA ARG A 279 -10.73 7.33 -24.03
C ARG A 279 -10.96 5.83 -24.03
N ASN A 280 -10.80 5.21 -25.20
CA ASN A 280 -11.05 3.77 -25.41
C ASN A 280 -10.21 2.87 -24.47
N GLU A 281 -8.99 3.26 -24.12
CA GLU A 281 -8.13 2.51 -23.19
C GLU A 281 -8.67 2.47 -21.75
N SER A 282 -9.64 3.32 -21.39
CA SER A 282 -10.20 3.36 -20.03
C SER A 282 -11.29 2.32 -19.78
N TYR A 283 -11.75 1.64 -20.83
CA TYR A 283 -12.74 0.56 -20.73
C TYR A 283 -12.12 -0.72 -20.18
N TYR A 284 -12.75 -1.29 -19.16
CA TYR A 284 -12.29 -2.51 -18.51
C TYR A 284 -12.77 -3.74 -19.30
N VAL A 285 -11.81 -4.48 -19.85
CA VAL A 285 -12.06 -5.68 -20.64
C VAL A 285 -12.18 -6.89 -19.71
N PRO A 286 -13.27 -7.68 -19.78
CA PRO A 286 -13.38 -8.88 -18.96
C PRO A 286 -12.26 -9.85 -19.32
N LEU A 287 -11.58 -10.38 -18.30
CA LEU A 287 -10.56 -11.40 -18.47
C LEU A 287 -11.25 -12.66 -19.00
N LEU A 288 -11.07 -12.91 -20.29
CA LEU A 288 -11.49 -14.13 -20.98
C LEU A 288 -10.21 -14.81 -21.44
N ALA A 289 -9.81 -15.89 -20.75
CA ALA A 289 -8.68 -16.68 -21.18
C ALA A 289 -9.01 -17.37 -22.51
N PRO A 290 -8.25 -17.12 -23.59
CA PRO A 290 -8.46 -17.81 -24.86
C PRO A 290 -8.40 -19.33 -24.67
N ASP A 291 -9.17 -20.04 -25.49
CA ASP A 291 -9.02 -21.48 -25.63
C ASP A 291 -7.79 -21.71 -26.48
N GLU A 292 -6.74 -22.22 -25.85
CA GLU A 292 -5.46 -22.44 -26.50
C GLU A 292 -5.55 -23.60 -27.50
N PRO A 293 -4.69 -23.61 -28.55
CA PRO A 293 -4.77 -24.60 -29.63
C PRO A 293 -4.75 -26.03 -29.11
N GLY A 294 -5.72 -26.85 -29.49
CA GLY A 294 -5.77 -28.26 -29.13
C GLY A 294 -7.15 -28.89 -29.15
N ASP A 295 -7.24 -30.02 -28.44
CA ASP A 295 -8.51 -30.66 -28.09
C ASP A 295 -8.63 -30.77 -26.57
N ALA A 296 -9.81 -30.42 -26.07
CA ALA A 296 -10.18 -30.53 -24.67
C ALA A 296 -10.06 -31.94 -24.09
N ASN A 297 -9.87 -32.97 -24.92
CA ASN A 297 -9.73 -34.36 -24.52
C ASN A 297 -8.33 -34.74 -24.03
N THR A 298 -7.33 -33.87 -24.13
CA THR A 298 -5.93 -34.25 -23.91
C THR A 298 -5.20 -33.27 -22.98
N SER A 299 -4.82 -33.70 -21.78
CA SER A 299 -4.17 -32.84 -20.78
C SER A 299 -2.69 -32.69 -21.13
N ASN A 300 -2.25 -31.45 -21.41
CA ASN A 300 -0.86 -31.09 -21.76
C ASN A 300 -0.32 -31.79 -23.03
N GLU A 301 -1.17 -32.17 -23.97
CA GLU A 301 -0.69 -32.83 -25.18
C GLU A 301 -0.18 -31.85 -26.23
N VAL A 302 0.87 -32.32 -26.91
CA VAL A 302 1.39 -31.72 -28.11
C VAL A 302 0.36 -31.91 -29.23
N THR A 303 -0.26 -30.83 -29.68
CA THR A 303 -1.08 -30.81 -30.90
C THR A 303 -0.23 -30.43 -32.10
N TYR A 304 -0.55 -30.93 -33.28
CA TYR A 304 0.21 -30.70 -34.51
C TYR A 304 -0.59 -29.93 -35.54
N TYR A 305 -0.02 -28.88 -36.11
CA TYR A 305 -0.65 -28.06 -37.16
C TYR A 305 0.19 -28.05 -38.44
N GLY A 306 -0.45 -27.91 -39.60
CA GLY A 306 0.20 -27.98 -40.91
C GLY A 306 1.08 -26.76 -41.25
N SER A 307 0.85 -25.63 -40.57
CA SER A 307 1.70 -24.43 -40.65
C SER A 307 1.80 -23.77 -39.28
N GLY A 308 2.94 -23.15 -38.94
CA GLY A 308 3.15 -22.56 -37.62
C GLY A 308 4.57 -22.03 -37.39
N ASP A 309 4.68 -21.06 -36.48
CA ASP A 309 5.90 -20.28 -36.20
C ASP A 309 6.87 -20.92 -35.18
N LYS A 310 6.75 -22.23 -34.84
CA LYS A 310 7.50 -22.83 -33.70
C LYS A 310 8.11 -24.21 -33.94
N SER A 311 9.16 -24.50 -33.16
CA SER A 311 10.48 -24.94 -33.64
C SER A 311 10.75 -26.45 -33.77
N SER A 312 9.74 -27.31 -33.87
CA SER A 312 9.98 -28.73 -34.19
C SER A 312 9.04 -29.21 -35.27
N TYR A 313 9.62 -29.43 -36.45
CA TYR A 313 8.94 -30.03 -37.60
C TYR A 313 8.99 -31.55 -37.43
N TYR A 314 7.87 -32.13 -37.01
CA TYR A 314 7.73 -33.58 -36.85
C TYR A 314 6.63 -34.06 -37.80
N TYR A 315 6.94 -35.06 -38.63
CA TYR A 315 6.03 -35.64 -39.63
C TYR A 315 5.30 -34.65 -40.55
N GLY A 316 5.90 -33.51 -40.91
CA GLY A 316 5.21 -32.55 -41.78
C GLY A 316 4.44 -31.43 -41.08
N SER A 317 4.54 -31.34 -39.74
CA SER A 317 3.69 -30.49 -38.92
C SER A 317 4.43 -29.86 -37.72
N TYR A 318 3.87 -28.77 -37.21
CA TYR A 318 4.43 -27.98 -36.11
C TYR A 318 3.73 -28.31 -34.78
N ALA A 319 4.52 -28.70 -33.78
CA ALA A 319 4.06 -29.01 -32.43
C ALA A 319 3.61 -27.77 -31.64
N GLN A 320 2.51 -27.88 -30.89
CA GLN A 320 1.94 -26.88 -29.99
C GLN A 320 1.59 -27.48 -28.64
N ILE A 321 1.97 -26.82 -27.56
CA ILE A 321 1.62 -27.23 -26.19
C ILE A 321 0.76 -26.14 -25.57
N SER A 322 -0.38 -26.57 -25.05
CA SER A 322 -1.41 -25.69 -24.51
C SER A 322 -1.71 -26.06 -23.07
N THR A 323 -1.66 -25.04 -22.21
CA THR A 323 -1.96 -25.07 -20.78
C THR A 323 -3.44 -24.83 -20.48
N ASN A 324 -4.13 -24.11 -21.36
CA ASN A 324 -5.54 -23.76 -21.25
C ASN A 324 -6.35 -24.11 -22.50
N SER A 325 -6.20 -25.35 -22.99
CA SER A 325 -7.13 -25.91 -23.99
C SER A 325 -8.32 -26.53 -23.24
N TYR A 326 -9.52 -26.05 -23.53
CA TYR A 326 -10.77 -26.45 -22.87
C TYR A 326 -11.89 -26.77 -23.85
N MET A 327 -11.68 -26.58 -25.15
CA MET A 327 -12.57 -27.00 -26.23
C MET A 327 -11.80 -27.65 -27.38
N ASN A 328 -12.53 -28.32 -28.28
CA ASN A 328 -11.95 -28.73 -29.55
C ASN A 328 -11.89 -27.51 -30.46
N ASP A 329 -10.75 -27.34 -31.10
CA ASP A 329 -10.56 -26.39 -32.15
C ASP A 329 -11.57 -26.56 -33.29
N ALA A 330 -11.75 -27.78 -33.81
CA ALA A 330 -12.62 -28.06 -34.93
C ALA A 330 -14.07 -27.63 -34.68
N SER A 331 -14.66 -26.93 -35.64
CA SER A 331 -16.06 -26.50 -35.59
C SER A 331 -16.89 -27.14 -36.70
N ASN A 332 -18.16 -27.40 -36.42
CA ASN A 332 -19.14 -27.82 -37.43
C ASN A 332 -20.09 -26.67 -37.81
N ASP A 333 -19.83 -25.44 -37.34
CA ASP A 333 -20.62 -24.27 -37.71
C ASP A 333 -20.41 -23.93 -39.19
N SER A 334 -21.51 -23.70 -39.93
CA SER A 334 -21.48 -23.52 -41.39
C SER A 334 -20.70 -22.28 -41.84
N GLY A 335 -20.47 -21.31 -40.96
CA GLY A 335 -19.65 -20.14 -41.24
C GLY A 335 -18.18 -20.27 -40.80
N CYS A 336 -17.82 -21.36 -40.13
CA CYS A 336 -16.52 -21.60 -39.51
C CYS A 336 -15.76 -22.68 -40.29
N THR A 337 -14.46 -22.49 -40.51
CA THR A 337 -13.65 -23.55 -41.11
C THR A 337 -13.61 -24.75 -40.18
N SER A 338 -13.77 -25.95 -40.75
CA SER A 338 -13.90 -27.18 -39.95
C SER A 338 -12.63 -27.50 -39.15
N GLN A 339 -11.46 -27.14 -39.67
CA GLN A 339 -10.17 -27.26 -39.01
C GLN A 339 -9.37 -25.97 -39.18
N PRO A 340 -8.69 -25.49 -38.13
CA PRO A 340 -7.77 -24.36 -38.27
C PRO A 340 -6.51 -24.86 -38.99
N GLY A 341 -6.06 -24.17 -40.04
CA GLY A 341 -4.85 -24.58 -40.77
C GLY A 341 -3.54 -24.44 -39.97
N ASP A 342 -3.57 -23.60 -38.94
CA ASP A 342 -2.43 -23.24 -38.10
C ASP A 342 -2.88 -22.93 -36.65
N ALA A 343 -1.90 -22.86 -35.74
CA ALA A 343 -2.13 -22.63 -34.31
C ALA A 343 -2.67 -21.23 -33.98
N VAL A 344 -2.28 -20.21 -34.74
CA VAL A 344 -2.74 -18.83 -34.53
C VAL A 344 -4.23 -18.72 -34.84
N SER A 345 -4.62 -19.27 -35.99
CA SER A 345 -6.01 -19.42 -36.41
C SER A 345 -6.79 -20.23 -35.37
N ALA A 346 -6.23 -21.33 -34.87
CA ALA A 346 -6.86 -22.20 -33.88
C ALA A 346 -7.26 -21.46 -32.60
N GLU A 347 -6.36 -20.64 -32.03
CA GLU A 347 -6.63 -19.85 -30.83
C GLU A 347 -7.62 -18.71 -31.12
N ARG A 348 -7.37 -17.92 -32.17
CA ARG A 348 -8.06 -16.64 -32.38
C ARG A 348 -9.50 -16.80 -32.84
N ARG A 349 -9.84 -17.86 -33.56
CA ARG A 349 -11.15 -17.94 -34.20
C ARG A 349 -12.30 -17.95 -33.22
N THR A 350 -13.16 -16.93 -33.30
CA THR A 350 -14.27 -16.80 -32.35
C THR A 350 -15.42 -17.76 -32.65
N CYS A 351 -15.49 -18.29 -33.87
CA CYS A 351 -16.55 -19.19 -34.30
C CYS A 351 -16.62 -20.53 -33.52
N LYS A 352 -15.51 -20.99 -32.92
CA LYS A 352 -15.53 -22.21 -32.07
C LYS A 352 -16.35 -22.04 -30.79
N TYR A 353 -16.59 -20.80 -30.36
CA TYR A 353 -17.37 -20.48 -29.17
C TYR A 353 -18.88 -20.49 -29.40
N VAL A 354 -19.37 -20.53 -30.65
CA VAL A 354 -20.82 -20.55 -30.96
C VAL A 354 -21.46 -21.84 -30.48
N ASN A 355 -20.81 -22.97 -30.77
CA ASN A 355 -21.22 -24.29 -30.31
C ASN A 355 -19.98 -25.11 -29.89
N PRO A 356 -19.48 -24.89 -28.65
CA PRO A 356 -18.29 -25.55 -28.13
C PRO A 356 -18.29 -27.08 -28.29
N LYS A 357 -17.39 -27.58 -29.14
CA LYS A 357 -17.22 -29.02 -29.38
C LYS A 357 -16.28 -29.62 -28.34
N ASN A 358 -16.61 -30.81 -27.85
CA ASN A 358 -15.88 -31.57 -26.83
C ASN A 358 -15.45 -30.77 -25.59
N ALA A 359 -16.10 -29.65 -25.28
CA ALA A 359 -15.70 -28.79 -24.16
C ALA A 359 -15.56 -29.59 -22.86
N GLN A 360 -14.43 -29.43 -22.17
CA GLN A 360 -14.14 -30.13 -20.91
C GLN A 360 -13.70 -29.14 -19.82
N ASN A 361 -14.28 -29.30 -18.62
CA ASN A 361 -13.82 -28.67 -17.40
C ASN A 361 -12.95 -29.67 -16.61
N ARG A 362 -11.66 -29.37 -16.52
CA ARG A 362 -10.62 -30.23 -15.94
C ARG A 362 -9.87 -29.51 -14.83
N PRO A 363 -9.61 -30.17 -13.69
CA PRO A 363 -8.63 -29.67 -12.74
C PRO A 363 -7.23 -29.69 -13.38
N SER A 364 -6.45 -28.61 -13.28
CA SER A 364 -5.10 -28.57 -13.88
C SER A 364 -4.10 -29.45 -13.14
N SER A 365 -3.15 -30.00 -13.90
CA SER A 365 -1.80 -30.30 -13.42
C SER A 365 -0.96 -29.01 -13.39
N GLY A 366 -0.43 -28.62 -12.23
CA GLY A 366 0.70 -27.67 -12.11
C GLY A 366 0.44 -26.36 -11.38
N LEU A 367 -0.70 -25.68 -11.62
CA LEU A 367 -1.03 -24.40 -10.95
C LEU A 367 -2.26 -24.48 -10.01
N SER A 368 -2.86 -25.67 -9.88
CA SER A 368 -4.11 -25.88 -9.14
C SER A 368 -5.28 -25.00 -9.62
N VAL A 369 -5.26 -24.54 -10.88
CA VAL A 369 -6.31 -23.75 -11.53
C VAL A 369 -6.89 -24.51 -12.71
N GLY A 370 -8.17 -24.87 -12.67
CA GLY A 370 -8.81 -25.61 -13.76
C GLY A 370 -8.76 -24.87 -15.10
N ASN A 371 -8.76 -25.64 -16.21
CA ASN A 371 -8.87 -25.06 -17.55
C ASN A 371 -10.24 -24.36 -17.74
N GLY A 372 -10.30 -23.44 -18.69
CA GLY A 372 -11.53 -22.74 -19.04
C GLY A 372 -11.35 -21.26 -19.28
N PRO A 373 -12.46 -20.55 -19.54
CA PRO A 373 -12.43 -19.12 -19.83
C PRO A 373 -11.98 -18.25 -18.65
N ASN A 374 -11.94 -18.80 -17.42
CA ASN A 374 -11.54 -18.12 -16.19
C ASN A 374 -10.15 -18.57 -15.68
N TYR A 375 -9.28 -19.18 -16.51
CA TYR A 375 -8.01 -19.85 -16.14
C TYR A 375 -7.04 -19.06 -15.23
N SER A 376 -7.14 -17.72 -15.18
CA SER A 376 -6.29 -16.89 -14.31
C SER A 376 -7.09 -16.00 -13.37
N CYS A 377 -8.40 -16.21 -13.29
CA CYS A 377 -9.30 -15.51 -12.38
C CYS A 377 -9.58 -16.36 -11.13
N THR A 378 -8.59 -16.43 -10.24
CA THR A 378 -8.65 -17.27 -9.02
C THR A 378 -8.89 -16.50 -7.73
N SER A 379 -8.74 -15.17 -7.76
CA SER A 379 -9.02 -14.32 -6.61
C SER A 379 -10.51 -14.32 -6.29
N GLN A 380 -10.85 -14.22 -5.01
CA GLN A 380 -12.22 -13.90 -4.62
C GLN A 380 -12.58 -12.46 -4.97
N ALA A 381 -13.86 -12.21 -5.20
CA ALA A 381 -14.36 -10.87 -5.43
C ALA A 381 -14.00 -9.95 -4.25
N LEU A 382 -13.43 -8.80 -4.58
CA LEU A 382 -13.11 -7.77 -3.59
C LEU A 382 -14.37 -7.28 -2.87
N THR A 383 -14.20 -6.87 -1.63
CA THR A 383 -15.22 -6.15 -0.87
C THR A 383 -14.88 -4.67 -0.94
N ARG A 384 -15.81 -3.86 -1.49
CA ARG A 384 -15.73 -2.39 -1.51
C ARG A 384 -15.73 -1.82 -0.09
N LEU A 385 -15.42 -0.53 0.07
CA LEU A 385 -15.38 0.15 1.37
C LEU A 385 -16.70 -0.05 2.14
N THR A 386 -16.63 -0.71 3.29
CA THR A 386 -17.81 -1.03 4.11
C THR A 386 -17.57 -0.81 5.60
N THR A 387 -18.66 -0.53 6.33
CA THR A 387 -18.71 -0.54 7.80
C THR A 387 -19.22 -1.88 8.36
N ASP A 388 -19.63 -2.82 7.49
CA ASP A 388 -20.04 -4.17 7.88
C ASP A 388 -18.82 -5.05 8.18
N PHE A 389 -18.26 -4.86 9.37
CA PHE A 389 -17.11 -5.63 9.84
C PHE A 389 -17.43 -7.11 10.09
N THR A 390 -18.69 -7.46 10.37
CA THR A 390 -19.10 -8.86 10.51
C THR A 390 -19.07 -9.57 9.16
N GLY A 391 -19.70 -8.99 8.13
CA GLY A 391 -19.65 -9.51 6.76
C GLY A 391 -18.23 -9.53 6.19
N LEU A 392 -17.41 -8.51 6.50
CA LEU A 392 -16.02 -8.47 6.09
C LEU A 392 -15.20 -9.63 6.69
N LYS A 393 -15.35 -9.92 7.99
CA LYS A 393 -14.68 -11.06 8.64
C LYS A 393 -15.16 -12.40 8.07
N ALA A 394 -16.45 -12.53 7.78
CA ALA A 394 -16.99 -13.73 7.14
C ALA A 394 -16.38 -13.96 5.74
N LYS A 395 -16.15 -12.89 4.97
CA LYS A 395 -15.42 -12.97 3.69
C LYS A 395 -13.96 -13.39 3.89
N ILE A 396 -13.26 -12.79 4.86
CA ILE A 396 -11.88 -13.16 5.21
C ILE A 396 -11.77 -14.67 5.51
N ASP A 397 -12.74 -15.24 6.24
CA ASP A 397 -12.72 -16.66 6.59
C ASP A 397 -12.75 -17.61 5.39
N THR A 398 -13.27 -17.14 4.25
CA THR A 398 -13.39 -17.95 3.03
C THR A 398 -12.16 -17.88 2.11
N LEU A 399 -11.20 -16.98 2.33
CA LEU A 399 -10.06 -16.72 1.42
C LEU A 399 -9.19 -17.95 1.15
N TYR A 400 -9.07 -18.42 -0.08
CA TYR A 400 -8.24 -19.58 -0.43
C TYR A 400 -7.01 -19.18 -1.27
N SER A 401 -5.99 -20.02 -1.32
CA SER A 401 -4.72 -19.81 -2.03
C SER A 401 -4.68 -20.51 -3.40
N ARG A 402 -4.66 -19.76 -4.53
CA ARG A 402 -4.55 -20.29 -5.90
C ARG A 402 -4.02 -19.27 -6.92
N GLY A 403 -3.26 -19.73 -7.91
CA GLY A 403 -2.82 -18.92 -9.06
C GLY A 403 -1.43 -18.30 -8.88
N ALA A 404 -1.00 -17.53 -9.89
CA ALA A 404 0.29 -16.83 -9.89
C ALA A 404 0.17 -15.48 -9.15
N THR A 405 1.29 -14.85 -8.84
CA THR A 405 1.38 -13.67 -7.99
C THR A 405 1.52 -12.39 -8.80
N ASN A 406 0.49 -11.55 -8.79
CA ASN A 406 0.54 -10.21 -9.40
C ASN A 406 0.30 -9.13 -8.34
N ILE A 407 1.40 -8.72 -7.68
CA ILE A 407 1.41 -7.70 -6.62
C ILE A 407 0.89 -6.36 -7.17
N GLN A 408 1.20 -6.06 -8.43
CA GLN A 408 0.77 -4.82 -9.05
C GLN A 408 -0.75 -4.72 -9.17
N GLU A 409 -1.42 -5.77 -9.62
CA GLU A 409 -2.89 -5.80 -9.69
C GLU A 409 -3.52 -5.66 -8.30
N GLY A 410 -2.97 -6.35 -7.29
CA GLY A 410 -3.39 -6.15 -5.89
C GLY A 410 -3.28 -4.70 -5.45
N LEU A 411 -2.13 -4.06 -5.70
CA LEU A 411 -1.87 -2.67 -5.34
C LEU A 411 -2.79 -1.68 -6.05
N ILE A 412 -2.95 -1.77 -7.37
CA ILE A 412 -3.78 -0.81 -8.12
C ILE A 412 -5.27 -0.97 -7.80
N TRP A 413 -5.77 -2.19 -7.62
CA TRP A 413 -7.16 -2.40 -7.18
C TRP A 413 -7.37 -1.96 -5.73
N GLY A 414 -6.38 -2.18 -4.86
CA GLY A 414 -6.33 -1.58 -3.53
C GLY A 414 -6.51 -0.07 -3.58
N TRP A 415 -5.70 0.62 -4.39
CA TRP A 415 -5.80 2.06 -4.57
C TRP A 415 -7.15 2.50 -5.14
N ARG A 416 -7.69 1.76 -6.13
CA ARG A 416 -9.02 2.03 -6.72
C ARG A 416 -10.14 1.95 -5.69
N THR A 417 -10.09 1.05 -4.71
CA THR A 417 -11.10 1.00 -3.64
C THR A 417 -11.08 2.22 -2.72
N LEU A 418 -9.93 2.87 -2.56
CA LEU A 418 -9.77 4.08 -1.76
C LEU A 418 -9.99 5.37 -2.55
N SER A 419 -10.00 5.28 -3.87
CA SER A 419 -10.00 6.46 -4.73
C SER A 419 -11.40 7.04 -4.92
N PRO A 420 -11.53 8.39 -4.86
CA PRO A 420 -12.74 9.09 -5.28
C PRO A 420 -12.90 9.15 -6.81
N ASN A 421 -11.82 8.90 -7.58
CA ASN A 421 -11.81 9.01 -9.04
C ASN A 421 -12.07 7.67 -9.72
N SER A 422 -11.86 6.56 -9.02
CA SER A 422 -11.96 5.22 -9.61
C SER A 422 -13.36 4.87 -10.10
N VAL A 423 -13.47 3.73 -10.78
CA VAL A 423 -14.74 3.14 -11.21
C VAL A 423 -15.73 2.83 -10.07
N PHE A 424 -15.26 2.79 -8.83
CA PHE A 424 -16.11 2.63 -7.65
C PHE A 424 -16.50 3.98 -7.05
N ALA A 425 -15.56 4.93 -7.03
CA ALA A 425 -15.71 6.24 -6.40
C ALA A 425 -16.26 6.18 -4.95
N ASP A 426 -15.93 5.12 -4.20
CA ASP A 426 -16.37 4.93 -2.81
C ASP A 426 -15.65 5.86 -1.83
N GLY A 427 -14.40 6.16 -2.18
CA GLY A 427 -13.50 6.93 -1.35
C GLY A 427 -13.91 8.39 -1.26
N TYR A 428 -13.71 9.01 -0.10
CA TYR A 428 -13.82 10.45 0.00
C TYR A 428 -12.76 11.16 -0.85
N ALA A 429 -12.99 12.45 -1.13
CA ALA A 429 -11.99 13.29 -1.78
C ALA A 429 -10.64 13.22 -1.02
N TYR A 430 -9.53 13.12 -1.75
CA TYR A 430 -8.18 13.05 -1.13
C TYR A 430 -7.86 14.24 -0.23
N SER A 431 -8.41 15.41 -0.52
CA SER A 431 -8.23 16.64 0.27
C SER A 431 -9.18 16.74 1.48
N ARG A 432 -10.06 15.76 1.72
CA ARG A 432 -11.03 15.82 2.81
C ARG A 432 -10.30 15.95 4.16
N PRO A 433 -10.53 17.03 4.94
CA PRO A 433 -9.94 17.17 6.26
C PRO A 433 -10.35 16.02 7.17
N ASN A 434 -9.44 15.63 8.07
CA ASN A 434 -9.68 14.58 9.07
C ASN A 434 -10.06 13.20 8.50
N SER A 435 -9.85 12.96 7.20
CA SER A 435 -9.95 11.64 6.58
C SER A 435 -8.56 11.13 6.22
N ARG A 436 -8.27 9.89 6.59
CA ARG A 436 -7.01 9.21 6.28
C ARG A 436 -7.28 7.97 5.46
N LYS A 437 -6.53 7.84 4.38
CA LYS A 437 -6.56 6.67 3.50
C LYS A 437 -5.33 5.83 3.75
N VAL A 438 -5.54 4.55 4.03
CA VAL A 438 -4.48 3.61 4.37
C VAL A 438 -4.58 2.39 3.45
N LEU A 439 -3.48 1.99 2.84
CA LEU A 439 -3.39 0.77 2.07
C LEU A 439 -2.40 -0.16 2.77
N ILE A 440 -2.83 -1.37 3.10
CA ILE A 440 -1.99 -2.40 3.70
C ILE A 440 -1.81 -3.50 2.65
N LEU A 441 -0.63 -3.56 2.05
CA LEU A 441 -0.24 -4.56 1.07
C LEU A 441 0.51 -5.71 1.75
N MET A 442 -0.03 -6.91 1.68
CA MET A 442 0.63 -8.11 2.17
C MET A 442 0.85 -9.11 1.03
N THR A 443 2.05 -9.67 0.97
CA THR A 443 2.41 -10.79 0.08
C THR A 443 3.44 -11.70 0.74
N ASP A 444 3.43 -12.98 0.39
CA ASP A 444 4.41 -13.96 0.84
C ASP A 444 5.43 -14.34 -0.25
N GLY A 445 5.32 -13.72 -1.43
CA GLY A 445 6.07 -14.09 -2.61
C GLY A 445 6.54 -12.89 -3.43
N MET A 446 6.84 -13.17 -4.69
CA MET A 446 7.34 -12.21 -5.67
C MET A 446 6.38 -12.19 -6.85
N ASN A 447 6.42 -11.13 -7.65
CA ASN A 447 5.69 -11.13 -8.92
C ASN A 447 6.09 -12.33 -9.78
N THR A 448 5.10 -13.10 -10.23
CA THR A 448 5.30 -14.27 -11.08
C THR A 448 4.34 -14.22 -12.26
N TRP A 449 4.90 -14.39 -13.45
CA TRP A 449 4.17 -14.63 -14.68
C TRP A 449 4.89 -15.76 -15.40
N ASN A 450 4.26 -16.94 -15.43
CA ASN A 450 4.98 -18.16 -15.73
C ASN A 450 5.16 -18.35 -17.24
N PRO A 451 6.39 -18.57 -17.74
CA PRO A 451 6.59 -19.00 -19.10
C PRO A 451 6.04 -20.42 -19.29
N THR A 452 5.58 -20.73 -20.50
CA THR A 452 5.28 -22.12 -20.86
C THR A 452 6.58 -22.90 -20.98
N SER A 453 6.65 -24.10 -20.40
CA SER A 453 7.90 -24.85 -20.16
C SER A 453 8.66 -25.32 -21.41
N GLN A 454 8.22 -24.99 -22.63
CA GLN A 454 8.83 -25.46 -23.87
C GLN A 454 8.65 -24.42 -25.00
N ASN A 455 9.60 -24.37 -25.94
CA ASN A 455 9.58 -23.45 -27.09
C ASN A 455 8.38 -23.61 -28.05
N TYR A 456 7.46 -24.54 -27.76
CA TYR A 456 6.40 -25.01 -28.65
C TYR A 456 5.06 -24.28 -28.52
N SER A 457 4.77 -23.55 -27.43
CA SER A 457 3.53 -22.74 -27.35
C SER A 457 3.65 -21.44 -28.13
N ILE A 458 2.66 -21.06 -28.96
CA ILE A 458 2.58 -19.74 -29.62
C ILE A 458 2.62 -18.55 -28.65
N ASN A 459 2.21 -18.73 -27.39
CA ASN A 459 2.01 -17.63 -26.46
C ASN A 459 3.20 -17.31 -25.55
N LYS A 460 4.15 -18.24 -25.43
CA LYS A 460 5.38 -18.18 -24.61
C LYS A 460 5.16 -18.05 -23.09
N SER A 461 3.95 -17.75 -22.62
CA SER A 461 3.57 -17.74 -21.21
C SER A 461 2.19 -18.33 -21.00
N VAL A 462 1.86 -18.63 -19.74
CA VAL A 462 0.46 -18.80 -19.36
C VAL A 462 -0.28 -17.47 -19.46
N TYR A 463 -1.60 -17.55 -19.62
CA TYR A 463 -2.44 -16.36 -19.68
C TYR A 463 -2.49 -15.64 -18.32
N SER A 464 -2.57 -14.32 -18.31
CA SER A 464 -2.67 -13.52 -17.10
C SER A 464 -3.55 -12.28 -17.32
N SER A 465 -3.70 -11.44 -16.29
CA SER A 465 -4.32 -10.11 -16.45
C SER A 465 -3.56 -9.21 -17.43
N PHE A 466 -2.29 -9.49 -17.73
CA PHE A 466 -1.52 -8.78 -18.75
C PHE A 466 -1.59 -9.45 -20.14
N GLY A 467 -2.37 -10.53 -20.27
CA GLY A 467 -2.42 -11.36 -21.48
C GLY A 467 -1.32 -12.42 -21.51
N TYR A 468 -0.75 -12.64 -22.68
CA TYR A 468 0.42 -13.51 -22.93
C TYR A 468 1.69 -12.68 -23.17
N TYR A 469 2.87 -13.28 -23.02
CA TYR A 469 4.13 -12.63 -23.44
C TYR A 469 4.05 -12.21 -24.91
N VAL A 470 3.57 -13.14 -25.74
CA VAL A 470 3.31 -12.94 -27.16
C VAL A 470 1.87 -13.40 -27.41
N ASN A 471 1.02 -12.52 -27.90
CA ASN A 471 -0.33 -12.87 -28.33
C ASN A 471 -0.27 -13.70 -29.62
N ALA A 472 -1.34 -14.42 -29.93
CA ALA A 472 -1.41 -15.26 -31.12
C ALA A 472 -1.15 -14.50 -32.44
N ASP A 473 -1.47 -13.21 -32.52
CA ASP A 473 -1.18 -12.36 -33.69
C ASP A 473 0.25 -11.80 -33.75
N GLY A 474 1.11 -12.20 -32.81
CA GLY A 474 2.50 -11.76 -32.69
C GLY A 474 2.69 -10.44 -31.93
N SER A 475 1.60 -9.72 -31.59
CA SER A 475 1.68 -8.55 -30.71
C SER A 475 2.12 -8.97 -29.31
N LYS A 476 2.82 -8.09 -28.59
CA LYS A 476 3.33 -8.39 -27.25
C LYS A 476 2.56 -7.61 -26.19
N ALA A 477 2.53 -8.13 -24.96
CA ALA A 477 1.94 -7.42 -23.83
C ALA A 477 2.58 -6.04 -23.57
N ALA A 478 3.75 -5.77 -24.12
CA ALA A 478 4.43 -4.49 -23.97
C ALA A 478 4.93 -3.93 -25.32
N ASP A 479 4.08 -3.94 -26.34
CA ASP A 479 4.39 -3.23 -27.59
C ASP A 479 4.44 -1.72 -27.33
N TYR A 480 5.61 -1.22 -26.93
CA TYR A 480 5.79 0.17 -26.54
C TYR A 480 5.30 1.14 -27.62
N GLY A 481 4.61 2.19 -27.18
CA GLY A 481 3.97 3.17 -28.07
C GLY A 481 2.70 2.66 -28.76
N LYS A 482 2.24 1.42 -28.50
CA LYS A 482 0.94 0.92 -28.96
C LYS A 482 -0.15 1.07 -27.89
N PRO A 483 -1.43 1.20 -28.28
CA PRO A 483 -2.56 1.21 -27.35
C PRO A 483 -2.73 -0.08 -26.54
N THR A 484 -2.02 -1.17 -26.89
CA THR A 484 -2.03 -2.46 -26.18
C THR A 484 -0.98 -2.56 -25.08
N ASN A 485 -0.05 -1.60 -25.00
CA ASN A 485 1.08 -1.62 -24.09
C ASN A 485 0.65 -1.72 -22.62
N ARG A 486 1.19 -2.67 -21.84
CA ARG A 486 0.90 -2.84 -20.40
C ARG A 486 2.03 -2.41 -19.48
N PHE A 487 3.23 -2.19 -20.01
CA PHE A 487 4.43 -1.94 -19.22
C PHE A 487 5.16 -0.66 -19.66
N PRO A 488 5.99 -0.06 -18.79
CA PRO A 488 6.88 1.02 -19.19
C PRO A 488 7.89 0.57 -20.26
N GLU A 489 8.37 1.52 -21.08
CA GLU A 489 9.34 1.26 -22.17
C GLU A 489 10.55 0.44 -21.72
N ALA A 490 11.12 0.79 -20.57
CA ALA A 490 12.35 0.19 -20.06
C ALA A 490 12.26 -1.31 -19.73
N THR A 491 11.05 -1.83 -19.55
CA THR A 491 10.80 -3.24 -19.24
C THR A 491 9.79 -3.85 -20.20
N ALA A 492 9.73 -3.31 -21.41
CA ALA A 492 8.88 -3.83 -22.45
C ALA A 492 9.42 -5.17 -22.98
N ASN A 493 8.50 -6.09 -23.27
CA ASN A 493 8.67 -7.32 -24.04
C ASN A 493 9.41 -8.42 -23.29
N PRO A 494 8.86 -8.90 -22.15
CA PRO A 494 9.48 -9.99 -21.43
C PRO A 494 9.55 -11.26 -22.29
N VAL A 495 10.70 -11.92 -22.29
CA VAL A 495 10.90 -13.18 -23.05
C VAL A 495 11.04 -14.41 -22.16
N ASP A 496 11.29 -14.22 -20.87
CA ASP A 496 11.39 -15.28 -19.87
C ASP A 496 10.79 -14.85 -18.52
N ALA A 497 10.94 -15.69 -17.48
CA ALA A 497 10.41 -15.43 -16.16
C ALA A 497 11.09 -14.24 -15.45
N ASP A 498 12.39 -14.03 -15.68
CA ASP A 498 13.17 -12.99 -15.01
C ASP A 498 12.81 -11.61 -15.59
N ASP A 499 12.70 -11.52 -16.91
CA ASP A 499 12.25 -10.29 -17.58
C ASP A 499 10.81 -9.94 -17.20
N ALA A 500 9.92 -10.94 -17.14
CA ALA A 500 8.54 -10.71 -16.76
C ALA A 500 8.43 -10.23 -15.32
N ARG A 501 9.19 -10.85 -14.40
CA ARG A 501 9.28 -10.36 -13.04
C ARG A 501 9.82 -8.93 -13.00
N ALA A 502 10.90 -8.63 -13.72
CA ALA A 502 11.46 -7.28 -13.76
C ALA A 502 10.44 -6.24 -14.28
N ALA A 503 9.64 -6.59 -15.29
CA ALA A 503 8.57 -5.75 -15.80
C ALA A 503 7.44 -5.52 -14.80
N MET A 504 7.00 -6.57 -14.11
CA MET A 504 5.99 -6.48 -13.07
C MET A 504 6.49 -5.67 -11.86
N ASP A 505 7.72 -5.92 -11.39
CA ASP A 505 8.34 -5.18 -10.29
C ASP A 505 8.52 -3.69 -10.66
N LYS A 506 8.86 -3.39 -11.92
CA LYS A 506 8.93 -2.02 -12.42
C LYS A 506 7.56 -1.35 -12.45
N LEU A 507 6.51 -2.06 -12.85
CA LEU A 507 5.15 -1.52 -12.85
C LEU A 507 4.62 -1.32 -11.42
N THR A 508 4.89 -2.26 -10.50
CA THR A 508 4.59 -2.12 -9.06
C THR A 508 5.26 -0.88 -8.49
N SER A 509 6.58 -0.75 -8.63
CA SER A 509 7.32 0.42 -8.12
C SER A 509 6.86 1.74 -8.76
N THR A 510 6.51 1.72 -10.04
CA THR A 510 5.91 2.89 -10.73
C THR A 510 4.57 3.28 -10.11
N THR A 511 3.72 2.29 -9.80
CA THR A 511 2.43 2.53 -9.13
C THR A 511 2.64 3.11 -7.73
N CYS A 512 3.60 2.58 -6.95
CA CYS A 512 3.93 3.12 -5.63
C CYS A 512 4.48 4.55 -5.71
N ALA A 513 5.34 4.84 -6.70
CA ALA A 513 5.85 6.19 -6.94
C ALA A 513 4.72 7.16 -7.31
N ASN A 514 3.77 6.73 -8.14
CA ASN A 514 2.60 7.54 -8.50
C ASN A 514 1.73 7.86 -7.27
N ILE A 515 1.55 6.89 -6.36
CA ILE A 515 0.89 7.11 -5.06
C ILE A 515 1.67 8.14 -4.23
N ALA A 516 2.98 7.97 -4.10
CA ALA A 516 3.83 8.84 -3.28
C ALA A 516 3.89 10.29 -3.79
N ASN A 517 3.76 10.48 -5.11
CA ASN A 517 3.82 11.77 -5.77
C ASN A 517 2.47 12.51 -5.81
N MET A 518 1.39 11.95 -5.27
CA MET A 518 0.12 12.65 -5.13
C MET A 518 0.25 13.86 -4.20
N SER A 519 -0.55 14.90 -4.42
CA SER A 519 -0.59 16.08 -3.53
C SER A 519 -1.02 15.73 -2.10
N THR A 520 -1.90 14.74 -1.96
CA THR A 520 -2.29 14.14 -0.68
C THR A 520 -2.18 12.62 -0.82
N PRO A 521 -0.98 12.04 -0.58
CA PRO A 521 -0.74 10.62 -0.81
C PRO A 521 -1.48 9.76 0.22
N ILE A 522 -1.91 8.57 -0.21
CA ILE A 522 -2.41 7.55 0.70
C ILE A 522 -1.23 6.91 1.46
N GLU A 523 -1.48 6.49 2.70
CA GLU A 523 -0.46 5.89 3.55
C GLU A 523 -0.34 4.39 3.23
N VAL A 524 0.79 3.97 2.66
CA VAL A 524 1.05 2.59 2.23
C VAL A 524 1.90 1.89 3.28
N PHE A 525 1.39 0.76 3.76
CA PHE A 525 2.07 -0.22 4.60
C PHE A 525 2.32 -1.49 3.78
N THR A 526 3.49 -2.09 3.92
CA THR A 526 3.84 -3.33 3.24
C THR A 526 4.24 -4.41 4.26
N ILE A 527 3.82 -5.64 4.00
CA ILE A 527 4.11 -6.81 4.84
C ILE A 527 4.59 -7.93 3.93
N GLY A 528 5.88 -8.27 4.01
CA GLY A 528 6.45 -9.46 3.40
C GLY A 528 6.35 -10.65 4.36
N PHE A 529 5.60 -11.69 3.99
CA PHE A 529 5.45 -12.89 4.81
C PHE A 529 6.42 -13.99 4.36
N SER A 530 7.69 -13.81 4.73
CA SER A 530 8.81 -14.63 4.28
C SER A 530 9.16 -15.72 5.31
N VAL A 531 8.50 -16.87 5.24
CA VAL A 531 8.77 -18.01 6.14
C VAL A 531 10.03 -18.78 5.73
N ASP A 532 10.66 -19.49 6.66
CA ASP A 532 11.98 -20.09 6.41
C ASP A 532 12.07 -21.08 5.24
N ASN A 533 11.00 -21.82 4.97
CA ASN A 533 10.95 -22.81 3.90
C ASN A 533 10.47 -22.23 2.56
N ASP A 534 10.06 -20.96 2.54
CA ASP A 534 9.53 -20.27 1.36
C ASP A 534 9.75 -18.76 1.52
N LYS A 535 11.01 -18.36 1.28
CA LYS A 535 11.51 -17.01 1.55
C LYS A 535 11.28 -16.10 0.36
N ILE A 536 10.91 -14.86 0.65
CA ILE A 536 10.96 -13.78 -0.32
C ILE A 536 12.43 -13.42 -0.53
N ASP A 537 12.85 -13.29 -1.79
CA ASP A 537 14.22 -12.89 -2.09
C ASP A 537 14.49 -11.41 -1.75
N GLN A 538 15.76 -11.00 -1.73
CA GLN A 538 16.11 -9.63 -1.36
C GLN A 538 15.48 -8.59 -2.30
N LYS A 539 15.38 -8.88 -3.60
CA LYS A 539 14.74 -7.98 -4.58
C LYS A 539 13.26 -7.74 -4.25
N GLY A 540 12.53 -8.78 -3.83
CA GLY A 540 11.14 -8.70 -3.41
C GLY A 540 10.98 -7.92 -2.10
N ILE A 541 11.88 -8.15 -1.13
CA ILE A 541 11.91 -7.36 0.12
C ILE A 541 12.18 -5.88 -0.17
N ASP A 542 13.14 -5.58 -1.06
CA ASP A 542 13.48 -4.21 -1.46
C ASP A 542 12.32 -3.55 -2.20
N LEU A 543 11.60 -4.28 -3.06
CA LEU A 543 10.40 -3.80 -3.73
C LEU A 543 9.30 -3.40 -2.74
N LEU A 544 9.00 -4.27 -1.77
CA LEU A 544 8.01 -4.00 -0.73
C LEU A 544 8.42 -2.82 0.16
N ALA A 545 9.70 -2.74 0.53
CA ALA A 545 10.22 -1.63 1.31
C ALA A 545 10.11 -0.31 0.53
N GLY A 546 10.49 -0.31 -0.75
CA GLY A 546 10.41 0.86 -1.63
C GLY A 546 8.98 1.32 -1.93
N CYS A 547 7.99 0.42 -1.80
CA CYS A 547 6.59 0.78 -2.00
C CYS A 547 5.93 1.41 -0.76
N ALA A 548 6.43 1.14 0.44
CA ALA A 548 5.90 1.71 1.66
C ALA A 548 6.10 3.23 1.70
N SER A 549 5.12 3.99 2.20
CA SER A 549 5.22 5.46 2.26
C SER A 549 6.38 5.96 3.13
N LYS A 550 6.86 5.12 4.05
CA LYS A 550 8.04 5.41 4.88
C LYS A 550 8.95 4.17 4.92
N PRO A 551 9.80 3.97 3.90
CA PRO A 551 10.60 2.75 3.72
C PRO A 551 11.53 2.42 4.89
N THR A 552 12.01 3.45 5.59
CA THR A 552 13.00 3.36 6.68
C THR A 552 12.39 3.39 8.09
N THR A 553 11.06 3.47 8.22
CA THR A 553 10.35 3.51 9.51
C THR A 553 9.02 2.75 9.46
N ASN A 554 8.73 1.85 10.41
CA ASN A 554 7.40 1.35 10.83
C ASN A 554 6.28 1.10 9.78
N HIS A 555 6.56 1.05 8.47
CA HIS A 555 5.57 0.90 7.41
C HIS A 555 5.91 -0.25 6.47
N ALA A 556 7.19 -0.60 6.35
CA ALA A 556 7.63 -1.84 5.70
C ALA A 556 7.98 -2.87 6.77
N PHE A 557 7.39 -4.05 6.67
CA PHE A 557 7.55 -5.12 7.64
C PHE A 557 7.87 -6.44 6.96
N VAL A 558 8.64 -7.27 7.66
CA VAL A 558 8.86 -8.66 7.27
C VAL A 558 8.46 -9.55 8.45
N ALA A 559 7.52 -10.45 8.19
CA ALA A 559 7.09 -11.47 9.14
C ALA A 559 7.66 -12.82 8.71
N ASN A 560 8.33 -13.51 9.63
CA ASN A 560 8.97 -14.81 9.34
C ASN A 560 8.16 -16.01 9.82
N ASP A 561 7.10 -15.77 10.59
CA ASP A 561 6.18 -16.80 11.06
C ASP A 561 4.79 -16.19 11.36
N SER A 562 3.84 -17.07 11.69
CA SER A 562 2.46 -16.68 12.00
C SER A 562 2.33 -15.73 13.19
N ALA A 563 3.21 -15.84 14.20
CA ALA A 563 3.16 -14.97 15.38
C ALA A 563 3.71 -13.58 15.07
N ALA A 564 4.78 -13.50 14.29
CA ALA A 564 5.34 -12.26 13.78
C ALA A 564 4.33 -11.53 12.88
N LEU A 565 3.61 -12.26 12.02
CA LEU A 565 2.57 -11.68 11.17
C LEU A 565 1.46 -11.01 11.99
N LEU A 566 0.97 -11.70 13.02
CA LEU A 566 -0.01 -11.15 13.95
C LEU A 566 0.52 -9.91 14.68
N ALA A 567 1.79 -9.93 15.11
CA ALA A 567 2.42 -8.80 15.77
C ALA A 567 2.53 -7.57 14.85
N VAL A 568 2.89 -7.78 13.57
CA VAL A 568 2.96 -6.72 12.56
C VAL A 568 1.60 -6.08 12.34
N PHE A 569 0.53 -6.86 12.15
CA PHE A 569 -0.82 -6.31 11.99
C PHE A 569 -1.26 -5.48 13.20
N ARG A 570 -0.95 -5.93 14.43
CA ARG A 570 -1.23 -5.15 15.65
C ARG A 570 -0.41 -3.87 15.73
N GLN A 571 0.85 -3.91 15.31
CA GLN A 571 1.71 -2.73 15.25
C GLN A 571 1.17 -1.69 14.25
N ILE A 572 0.76 -2.14 13.07
CA ILE A 572 0.12 -1.29 12.05
C ILE A 572 -1.15 -0.68 12.62
N ALA A 573 -2.05 -1.49 13.18
CA ALA A 573 -3.31 -1.03 13.75
C ALA A 573 -3.09 0.03 14.84
N THR A 574 -2.13 -0.22 15.75
CA THR A 574 -1.74 0.74 16.79
C THR A 574 -1.16 2.03 16.21
N SER A 575 -0.33 1.94 15.17
CA SER A 575 0.29 3.11 14.53
C SER A 575 -0.74 4.00 13.82
N ILE A 576 -1.78 3.39 13.23
CA ILE A 576 -2.87 4.08 12.55
C ILE A 576 -3.70 4.85 13.57
N GLY A 577 -4.06 4.21 14.68
CA GLY A 577 -4.89 4.77 15.75
C GLY A 577 -4.16 5.66 16.77
N ALA A 578 -2.85 5.91 16.61
CA ALA A 578 -2.07 6.68 17.58
C ALA A 578 -2.42 8.18 17.58
N LEU A 579 -2.62 8.73 18.78
CA LEU A 579 -2.69 10.17 19.09
C LEU A 579 -1.39 10.91 18.66
N ARG A 580 -1.50 12.07 18.00
CA ARG A 580 -0.36 12.92 17.63
C ARG A 580 -0.46 14.32 18.25
N LEU A 581 0.68 14.85 18.70
CA LEU A 581 0.82 16.26 19.10
C LEU A 581 0.79 17.15 17.85
N THR A 582 0.17 18.32 17.96
CA THR A 582 0.22 19.37 16.92
C THR A 582 1.00 20.53 17.51
N GLN A 583 2.19 20.83 16.98
CA GLN A 583 2.98 21.97 17.45
C GLN A 583 2.31 23.30 17.14
#